data_AF-Q9L5F0-F1
#
_entry.id   AF-Q9L5F0-F1
#
_cell.length_a   1.000
_cell.length_b   1.000
_cell.length_c   1.000
_cell.angle_alpha   90.00
_cell.angle_beta   90.00
_cell.angle_gamma   90.00
#
_symmetry.space_group_name_H-M   'P 1'
#
loop_
_entity.id
_entity.type
_entity.pdbx_description
1 polymer ?
#
loop_
_entity_poly.entity_id
_entity_poly.type
_entity_poly.pdbx_seq_one_letter_code
_entity_poly.pdbx_strand_id
1 'polypeptide(L)'
;MTNSTDNQNYVRAVLAGIGIDFDETEMFISVSHCQSDEVSFTCSISASELRESAGHYVDTLNDTQLAGLDADALKKRLVYFLEVFDLVSGQYLDISGKHFATSRFEYDDVCSEILSNSADSAQPGGYDREEYKRLMEVDGQVLIARFALEQFWDTHFIGLINYVSDEITSGLYEVYRTFSDIN
;
A
#
# COMPACT_ATOMS: atom_id res chain seq x y z
N MET A 1 -33.00 9.39 -3.16
CA MET A 1 -32.50 8.24 -3.94
C MET A 1 -31.36 8.72 -4.80
N THR A 2 -30.13 8.65 -4.29
CA THR A 2 -28.93 8.78 -5.11
C THR A 2 -28.83 7.56 -6.02
N ASN A 3 -28.41 7.75 -7.27
CA ASN A 3 -28.25 6.64 -8.20
C ASN A 3 -27.02 5.79 -7.80
N SER A 4 -26.98 4.50 -8.13
CA SER A 4 -25.85 3.60 -7.80
C SER A 4 -24.50 4.18 -8.24
N THR A 5 -24.49 4.84 -9.41
CA THR A 5 -23.32 5.51 -9.97
C THR A 5 -22.89 6.75 -9.16
N ASP A 6 -23.83 7.50 -8.59
CA ASP A 6 -23.50 8.68 -7.77
C ASP A 6 -22.83 8.26 -6.45
N ASN A 7 -23.33 7.18 -5.84
CA ASN A 7 -22.72 6.60 -4.64
C ASN A 7 -21.31 6.07 -4.94
N GLN A 8 -21.10 5.42 -6.09
CA GLN A 8 -19.77 4.97 -6.52
C GLN A 8 -18.80 6.13 -6.73
N ASN A 9 -19.22 7.18 -7.43
CA ASN A 9 -18.40 8.36 -7.64
C ASN A 9 -18.07 9.08 -6.33
N TYR A 10 -19.00 9.11 -5.38
CA TYR A 10 -18.74 9.69 -4.06
C TYR A 10 -17.70 8.89 -3.28
N VAL A 11 -17.82 7.56 -3.22
CA VAL A 11 -16.83 6.71 -2.54
C VAL A 11 -15.46 6.87 -3.16
N ARG A 12 -15.36 6.85 -4.49
CA ARG A 12 -14.11 7.10 -5.20
C ARG A 12 -13.53 8.47 -4.87
N ALA A 13 -14.35 9.51 -4.84
CA ALA A 13 -13.89 10.86 -4.50
C ALA A 13 -13.35 10.95 -3.06
N VAL A 14 -13.97 10.26 -2.10
CA VAL A 14 -13.47 10.18 -0.71
C VAL A 14 -12.14 9.44 -0.64
N LEU A 15 -12.05 8.26 -1.29
CA LEU A 15 -10.82 7.47 -1.25
C LEU A 15 -9.67 8.05 -2.11
N ALA A 16 -9.97 8.85 -3.13
CA ALA A 16 -8.96 9.54 -3.94
C ALA A 16 -8.10 10.50 -3.09
N GLY A 17 -8.61 10.99 -1.96
CA GLY A 17 -7.85 11.80 -1.01
C GLY A 17 -6.62 11.08 -0.41
N ILE A 18 -6.56 9.75 -0.51
CA ILE A 18 -5.46 8.92 0.00
C ILE A 18 -4.28 8.91 -0.99
N GLY A 19 -4.47 9.42 -2.22
CA GLY A 19 -3.45 9.42 -3.28
C GLY A 19 -3.43 8.13 -4.09
N ILE A 20 -4.58 7.46 -4.22
CA ILE A 20 -4.77 6.27 -5.06
C ILE A 20 -5.92 6.57 -6.03
N ASP A 21 -5.67 6.41 -7.32
CA ASP A 21 -6.69 6.58 -8.37
C ASP A 21 -7.35 5.24 -8.67
N PHE A 22 -8.38 4.89 -7.89
CA PHE A 22 -9.10 3.64 -8.07
C PHE A 22 -9.88 3.63 -9.40
N ASP A 23 -9.61 2.65 -10.26
CA ASP A 23 -10.38 2.39 -11.49
C ASP A 23 -11.84 2.05 -11.13
N GLU A 24 -12.78 2.67 -11.83
CA GLU A 24 -14.22 2.48 -11.67
C GLU A 24 -14.65 1.02 -11.91
N THR A 25 -13.94 0.33 -12.80
CA THR A 25 -14.26 -1.04 -13.21
C THR A 25 -13.80 -2.08 -12.19
N GLU A 26 -12.87 -1.70 -11.31
CA GLU A 26 -12.24 -2.60 -10.35
C GLU A 26 -12.80 -2.43 -8.94
N MET A 27 -13.67 -1.44 -8.72
CA MET A 27 -14.26 -1.12 -7.42
C MET A 27 -15.69 -1.64 -7.27
N PHE A 28 -15.87 -2.70 -6.47
CA PHE A 28 -17.20 -3.25 -6.18
C PHE A 28 -17.79 -2.70 -4.89
N ILE A 29 -18.77 -1.81 -4.98
CA ILE A 29 -19.41 -1.21 -3.81
C ILE A 29 -20.76 -1.86 -3.54
N SER A 30 -20.91 -2.43 -2.35
CA SER A 30 -22.20 -2.87 -1.82
C SER A 30 -22.70 -1.84 -0.83
N VAL A 31 -23.98 -1.43 -0.96
CA VAL A 31 -24.72 -0.64 0.03
C VAL A 31 -26.01 -1.41 0.33
N SER A 32 -26.05 -2.12 1.46
CA SER A 32 -27.27 -2.78 1.96
C SER A 32 -28.01 -1.84 2.90
N HIS A 33 -29.35 -1.82 2.86
CA HIS A 33 -30.20 -1.10 3.83
C HIS A 33 -31.10 -2.05 4.65
N CYS A 34 -30.69 -3.31 4.81
CA CYS A 34 -31.42 -4.33 5.54
C CYS A 34 -30.57 -4.92 6.67
N GLN A 35 -30.99 -4.68 7.93
CA GLN A 35 -30.46 -5.15 9.22
C GLN A 35 -28.98 -4.88 9.56
N SER A 36 -28.14 -4.47 8.61
CA SER A 36 -26.84 -3.85 8.87
C SER A 36 -26.45 -3.09 7.61
N ASP A 37 -26.47 -1.77 7.67
CA ASP A 37 -25.98 -0.96 6.56
C ASP A 37 -24.48 -1.24 6.40
N GLU A 38 -24.04 -1.58 5.18
CA GLU A 38 -22.63 -1.89 4.90
C GLU A 38 -22.17 -1.17 3.67
N VAL A 39 -21.09 -0.40 3.80
CA VAL A 39 -20.22 0.00 2.69
C VAL A 39 -18.98 -0.87 2.73
N SER A 40 -18.71 -1.54 1.63
CA SER A 40 -17.49 -2.31 1.39
C SER A 40 -16.98 -2.09 -0.03
N PHE A 41 -15.69 -2.30 -0.24
CA PHE A 41 -15.09 -2.36 -1.57
C PHE A 41 -13.98 -3.39 -1.65
N THR A 42 -13.70 -3.81 -2.87
CA THR A 42 -12.51 -4.58 -3.25
C THR A 42 -11.93 -3.96 -4.50
N CYS A 43 -10.61 -3.93 -4.64
CA CYS A 43 -9.90 -3.54 -5.86
C CYS A 43 -8.50 -4.18 -5.88
N SER A 44 -7.83 -4.10 -7.02
CA SER A 44 -6.44 -4.55 -7.18
C SER A 44 -5.63 -3.39 -7.75
N ILE A 45 -4.49 -3.06 -7.16
CA ILE A 45 -3.63 -1.95 -7.64
C ILE A 45 -2.18 -2.41 -7.76
N SER A 46 -1.43 -1.84 -8.68
CA SER A 46 0.03 -1.97 -8.68
C SER A 46 0.62 -1.27 -7.45
N ALA A 47 1.76 -1.73 -6.96
CA ALA A 47 2.41 -1.08 -5.82
C ALA A 47 2.80 0.37 -6.16
N SER A 48 3.19 0.65 -7.40
CA SER A 48 3.52 2.01 -7.85
C SER A 48 2.35 3.01 -7.79
N GLU A 49 1.10 2.55 -7.70
CA GLU A 49 -0.05 3.43 -7.44
C GLU A 49 -0.08 3.99 -6.02
N LEU A 50 0.64 3.38 -5.06
CA LEU A 50 0.82 3.93 -3.71
C LEU A 50 1.85 5.07 -3.64
N ARG A 51 2.40 5.53 -4.79
CA ARG A 51 3.46 6.55 -4.83
C ARG A 51 3.07 7.85 -4.15
N GLU A 52 1.84 8.33 -4.36
CA GLU A 52 1.36 9.57 -3.73
C GLU A 52 1.06 9.33 -2.24
N SER A 53 0.43 8.19 -1.90
CA SER A 53 0.21 7.78 -0.51
C SER A 53 1.51 7.65 0.29
N ALA A 54 2.62 7.23 -0.33
CA ALA A 54 3.93 7.20 0.31
C ALA A 54 4.41 8.60 0.73
N GLY A 55 4.06 9.63 -0.05
CA GLY A 55 4.27 11.02 0.33
C GLY A 55 3.46 11.40 1.56
N HIS A 56 2.15 11.17 1.52
CA HIS A 56 1.25 11.48 2.63
C HIS A 56 1.68 10.76 3.92
N TYR A 57 2.00 9.48 3.83
CA TYR A 57 2.51 8.70 4.95
C TYR A 57 3.73 9.35 5.60
N VAL A 58 4.76 9.69 4.80
CA VAL A 58 5.97 10.33 5.33
C VAL A 58 5.66 11.67 5.99
N ASP A 59 4.73 12.45 5.44
CA ASP A 59 4.31 13.74 6.01
C ASP A 59 3.61 13.60 7.38
N THR A 60 3.09 12.42 7.73
CA THR A 60 2.52 12.13 9.06
C THR A 60 3.56 11.71 10.10
N LEU A 61 4.78 11.35 9.69
CA LEU A 61 5.78 10.81 10.60
C LEU A 61 6.47 11.92 11.40
N ASN A 62 6.71 11.66 12.68
CA ASN A 62 7.56 12.52 13.51
C ASN A 62 9.04 12.09 13.45
N ASP A 63 9.94 12.94 13.96
CA ASP A 63 11.39 12.72 13.98
C ASP A 63 11.82 11.37 14.60
N THR A 64 11.05 10.84 15.55
CA THR A 64 11.36 9.55 16.18
C THR A 64 11.01 8.39 15.25
N GLN A 65 9.91 8.50 14.51
CA GLN A 65 9.47 7.49 13.53
C GLN A 65 10.30 7.51 12.25
N LEU A 66 10.88 8.68 11.90
CA LEU A 66 11.86 8.79 10.82
C LEU A 66 13.17 8.05 11.13
N ALA A 67 13.41 7.68 12.39
CA ALA A 67 14.60 6.93 12.83
C ALA A 67 15.93 7.56 12.37
N GLY A 68 15.98 8.89 12.32
CA GLY A 68 17.15 9.65 11.87
C GLY A 68 17.34 9.71 10.35
N LEU A 69 16.37 9.23 9.57
CA LEU A 69 16.29 9.49 8.13
C LEU A 69 15.71 10.88 7.88
N ASP A 70 16.21 11.50 6.82
CA ASP A 70 15.57 12.66 6.23
C ASP A 70 14.25 12.25 5.54
N ALA A 71 13.22 13.09 5.64
CA ALA A 71 11.89 12.79 5.11
C ALA A 71 11.91 12.60 3.59
N ASP A 72 12.62 13.46 2.85
CA ASP A 72 12.75 13.32 1.40
C ASP A 72 13.52 12.04 1.03
N ALA A 73 14.53 11.68 1.82
CA ALA A 73 15.25 10.42 1.64
C ALA A 73 14.35 9.18 1.87
N LEU A 74 13.49 9.20 2.90
CA LEU A 74 12.54 8.11 3.15
C LEU A 74 11.50 8.02 2.04
N LYS A 75 10.91 9.16 1.63
CA LYS A 75 9.97 9.22 0.52
C LYS A 75 10.56 8.61 -0.75
N LYS A 76 11.79 9.01 -1.10
CA LYS A 76 12.50 8.46 -2.26
C LYS A 76 12.71 6.94 -2.14
N ARG A 77 13.06 6.43 -0.96
CA ARG A 77 13.26 4.99 -0.74
C ARG A 77 11.96 4.19 -0.81
N LEU A 78 10.86 4.73 -0.28
CA LEU A 78 9.54 4.10 -0.39
C LEU A 78 9.11 4.00 -1.86
N VAL A 79 9.19 5.10 -2.61
CA VAL A 79 8.82 5.09 -4.04
C VAL A 79 9.70 4.11 -4.84
N TYR A 80 11.02 4.14 -4.61
CA TYR A 80 11.93 3.16 -5.19
C TYR A 80 11.54 1.72 -4.83
N PHE A 81 11.16 1.46 -3.59
CA PHE A 81 10.82 0.11 -3.16
C PHE A 81 9.47 -0.37 -3.69
N LEU A 82 8.50 0.52 -3.92
CA LEU A 82 7.26 0.19 -4.63
C LEU A 82 7.56 -0.29 -6.06
N GLU A 83 8.54 0.32 -6.73
CA GLU A 83 8.98 -0.10 -8.07
C GLU A 83 9.72 -1.44 -8.03
N VAL A 84 10.58 -1.67 -7.03
CA VAL A 84 11.18 -3.00 -6.77
C VAL A 84 10.08 -4.05 -6.54
N PHE A 85 9.05 -3.70 -5.76
CA PHE A 85 7.94 -4.60 -5.47
C PHE A 85 7.24 -5.04 -6.75
N ASP A 86 6.83 -4.09 -7.61
CA ASP A 86 6.16 -4.39 -8.87
C ASP A 86 7.02 -5.28 -9.79
N LEU A 87 8.34 -5.04 -9.83
CA LEU A 87 9.27 -5.81 -10.65
C LEU A 87 9.47 -7.26 -10.16
N VAL A 88 9.46 -7.47 -8.85
CA VAL A 88 9.74 -8.78 -8.25
C VAL A 88 8.48 -9.62 -8.09
N SER A 89 7.39 -9.06 -7.56
CA SER A 89 6.15 -9.81 -7.35
C SER A 89 5.47 -10.17 -8.68
N GLY A 90 5.52 -9.26 -9.66
CA GLY A 90 4.73 -9.35 -10.89
C GLY A 90 3.21 -9.42 -10.63
N GLN A 91 2.77 -9.05 -9.42
CA GLN A 91 1.40 -9.18 -8.94
C GLN A 91 0.87 -7.85 -8.41
N TYR A 92 -0.44 -7.68 -8.51
CA TYR A 92 -1.17 -6.56 -7.92
C TYR A 92 -1.34 -6.76 -6.41
N LEU A 93 -1.49 -5.66 -5.69
CA LEU A 93 -1.92 -5.60 -4.31
C LEU A 93 -3.45 -5.67 -4.27
N ASP A 94 -3.98 -6.76 -3.71
CA ASP A 94 -5.43 -6.91 -3.55
C ASP A 94 -5.88 -6.22 -2.27
N ILE A 95 -6.80 -5.27 -2.40
CA ILE A 95 -7.31 -4.45 -1.31
C ILE A 95 -8.78 -4.80 -1.08
N SER A 96 -9.15 -5.00 0.18
CA SER A 96 -10.53 -5.14 0.60
C SER A 96 -10.81 -4.25 1.81
N GLY A 97 -11.88 -3.46 1.76
CA GLY A 97 -12.23 -2.55 2.85
C GLY A 97 -13.69 -2.65 3.25
N LYS A 98 -13.97 -2.41 4.53
CA LYS A 98 -15.32 -2.32 5.10
C LYS A 98 -15.37 -1.17 6.09
N HIS A 99 -16.48 -0.45 6.16
CA HIS A 99 -16.58 0.67 7.10
C HIS A 99 -16.51 0.28 8.61
N PHE A 100 -16.82 -0.98 8.96
CA PHE A 100 -16.79 -1.46 10.36
C PHE A 100 -15.59 -2.36 10.70
N ALA A 101 -14.68 -2.60 9.75
CA ALA A 101 -13.52 -3.47 9.95
C ALA A 101 -12.30 -2.86 9.29
N THR A 102 -11.13 -3.05 9.88
CA THR A 102 -9.86 -2.63 9.29
C THR A 102 -9.74 -3.19 7.88
N SER A 103 -9.41 -2.32 6.93
CA SER A 103 -9.17 -2.70 5.55
C SER A 103 -7.96 -3.65 5.49
N ARG A 104 -7.91 -4.49 4.47
CA ARG A 104 -6.92 -5.56 4.33
C ARG A 104 -6.26 -5.48 2.97
N PHE A 105 -4.95 -5.62 3.00
CA PHE A 105 -4.09 -5.79 1.84
C PHE A 105 -3.64 -7.26 1.78
N GLU A 106 -3.72 -7.87 0.61
CA GLU A 106 -3.09 -9.15 0.30
C GLU A 106 -1.97 -8.90 -0.71
N TYR A 107 -0.76 -9.33 -0.36
CA TYR A 107 0.46 -9.06 -1.12
C TYR A 107 1.56 -10.08 -0.79
N ASP A 108 2.51 -10.25 -1.71
CA ASP A 108 3.64 -11.15 -1.55
C ASP A 108 4.72 -10.57 -0.62
N ASP A 109 5.39 -11.45 0.13
CA ASP A 109 6.56 -11.09 0.93
C ASP A 109 7.82 -10.99 0.04
N VAL A 110 7.86 -9.90 -0.73
CA VAL A 110 8.96 -9.57 -1.64
C VAL A 110 10.29 -9.44 -0.89
N CYS A 111 10.28 -8.99 0.37
CA CYS A 111 11.49 -8.90 1.18
C CYS A 111 12.13 -10.28 1.38
N SER A 112 11.35 -11.25 1.86
CA SER A 112 11.83 -12.63 2.03
C SER A 112 12.25 -13.26 0.72
N GLU A 113 11.53 -13.02 -0.37
CA GLU A 113 11.88 -13.52 -1.70
C GLU A 113 13.25 -12.99 -2.16
N ILE A 114 13.48 -11.66 -2.07
CA ILE A 114 14.75 -11.07 -2.47
C ILE A 114 15.90 -11.59 -1.62
N LEU A 115 15.71 -11.68 -0.30
CA LEU A 115 16.75 -12.14 0.63
C LEU A 115 17.12 -13.61 0.43
N SER A 116 16.13 -14.45 0.09
CA SER A 116 16.33 -15.88 -0.15
C SER A 116 16.93 -16.15 -1.54
N ASN A 117 16.45 -15.48 -2.58
CA ASN A 117 16.99 -15.62 -3.94
C ASN A 117 18.44 -15.11 -4.05
N SER A 118 18.82 -14.12 -3.24
CA SER A 118 20.19 -13.61 -3.17
C SER A 118 21.10 -14.32 -2.16
N ALA A 119 20.66 -15.44 -1.58
CA ALA A 119 21.51 -16.24 -0.69
C ALA A 119 22.47 -17.11 -1.52
N ASP A 120 23.75 -17.09 -1.19
CA ASP A 120 24.71 -18.01 -1.82
C ASP A 120 24.56 -19.40 -1.19
N SER A 121 23.87 -20.29 -1.92
CA SER A 121 23.64 -21.67 -1.50
C SER A 121 24.91 -22.50 -1.29
N ALA A 122 26.07 -22.05 -1.81
CA ALA A 122 27.34 -22.73 -1.63
C ALA A 122 27.98 -22.48 -0.25
N GLN A 123 27.56 -21.44 0.48
CA GLN A 123 28.13 -21.10 1.78
C GLN A 123 27.04 -20.76 2.82
N PRO A 124 27.08 -21.34 4.03
CA PRO A 124 26.19 -20.93 5.11
C PRO A 124 26.38 -19.43 5.43
N GLY A 125 25.32 -18.63 5.23
CA GLY A 125 25.37 -17.17 5.37
C GLY A 125 26.06 -16.44 4.19
N GLY A 126 26.31 -17.15 3.10
CA GLY A 126 26.83 -16.58 1.87
C GLY A 126 25.80 -15.69 1.17
N TYR A 127 26.29 -14.75 0.37
CA TYR A 127 25.50 -13.71 -0.27
C TYR A 127 25.92 -13.55 -1.73
N ASP A 128 24.97 -13.75 -2.65
CA ASP A 128 25.15 -13.40 -4.05
C ASP A 128 24.83 -11.91 -4.25
N ARG A 129 25.91 -11.12 -4.33
CA ARG A 129 25.82 -9.68 -4.51
C ARG A 129 25.21 -9.26 -5.84
N GLU A 130 25.55 -9.97 -6.91
CA GLU A 130 25.09 -9.61 -8.25
C GLU A 130 23.60 -9.93 -8.38
N GLU A 131 23.14 -11.03 -7.78
CA GLU A 131 21.73 -11.39 -7.77
C GLU A 131 20.88 -10.40 -6.96
N TYR A 132 21.34 -9.98 -5.77
CA TYR A 132 20.65 -8.94 -5.02
C TYR A 132 20.60 -7.62 -5.76
N LYS A 133 21.72 -7.24 -6.39
CA LYS A 133 21.76 -6.03 -7.22
C LYS A 133 20.74 -6.15 -8.35
N ARG A 134 20.67 -7.30 -9.03
CA ARG A 134 19.70 -7.54 -10.12
C ARG A 134 18.25 -7.42 -9.64
N LEU A 135 17.91 -7.94 -8.46
CA LEU A 135 16.55 -7.91 -7.92
C LEU A 135 16.14 -6.54 -7.37
N MET A 136 17.09 -5.76 -6.86
CA MET A 136 16.83 -4.45 -6.25
C MET A 136 17.13 -3.28 -7.20
N GLU A 137 17.69 -3.49 -8.39
CA GLU A 137 18.08 -2.38 -9.26
C GLU A 137 16.87 -1.77 -9.96
N VAL A 138 16.67 -0.48 -9.73
CA VAL A 138 15.68 0.37 -10.41
C VAL A 138 16.44 1.57 -10.98
N ASP A 139 16.30 1.82 -12.28
CA ASP A 139 17.01 2.87 -13.00
C ASP A 139 18.54 2.91 -12.76
N GLY A 140 19.15 1.73 -12.63
CA GLY A 140 20.59 1.59 -12.37
C GLY A 140 21.02 1.94 -10.94
N GLN A 141 20.08 2.07 -10.00
CA GLN A 141 20.35 2.40 -8.61
C GLN A 141 19.82 1.32 -7.66
N VAL A 142 20.54 1.14 -6.54
CA VAL A 142 20.10 0.34 -5.39
C VAL A 142 20.12 1.25 -4.17
N LEU A 143 18.94 1.61 -3.65
CA LEU A 143 18.81 2.62 -2.59
C LEU A 143 18.67 2.02 -1.18
N ILE A 144 18.41 0.72 -1.09
CA ILE A 144 18.30 -0.02 0.16
C ILE A 144 19.37 -1.11 0.14
N ALA A 145 20.22 -1.13 1.17
CA ALA A 145 21.24 -2.15 1.29
C ALA A 145 20.64 -3.45 1.84
N ARG A 146 21.21 -4.59 1.47
CA ARG A 146 20.72 -5.93 1.86
C ARG A 146 20.49 -6.07 3.37
N PHE A 147 21.42 -5.58 4.19
CA PHE A 147 21.35 -5.67 5.65
C PHE A 147 20.27 -4.76 6.27
N ALA A 148 19.78 -3.78 5.52
CA ALA A 148 18.74 -2.86 5.96
C ALA A 148 17.36 -3.20 5.34
N LEU A 149 17.29 -4.16 4.42
CA LEU A 149 16.07 -4.47 3.67
C LEU A 149 14.95 -4.96 4.59
N GLU A 150 15.23 -5.93 5.46
CA GLU A 150 14.25 -6.46 6.42
C GLU A 150 13.73 -5.38 7.37
N GLN A 151 14.63 -4.57 7.93
CA GLN A 151 14.23 -3.46 8.78
C GLN A 151 13.38 -2.42 8.02
N PHE A 152 13.76 -2.10 6.79
CA PHE A 152 13.01 -1.16 5.95
C PHE A 152 11.61 -1.69 5.64
N TRP A 153 11.52 -2.97 5.31
CA TRP A 153 10.25 -3.67 5.07
C TRP A 153 9.34 -3.57 6.30
N ASP A 154 9.81 -4.08 7.45
CA ASP A 154 9.02 -4.16 8.68
C ASP A 154 8.60 -2.78 9.23
N THR A 155 9.45 -1.77 9.05
CA THR A 155 9.23 -0.45 9.65
C THR A 155 8.47 0.48 8.72
N HIS A 156 8.91 0.60 7.47
CA HIS A 156 8.47 1.67 6.57
C HIS A 156 7.49 1.16 5.51
N PHE A 157 7.75 0.01 4.89
CA PHE A 157 6.82 -0.54 3.91
C PHE A 157 5.52 -1.00 4.59
N ILE A 158 5.63 -1.82 5.64
CA ILE A 158 4.46 -2.23 6.44
C ILE A 158 3.79 -1.01 7.10
N GLY A 159 4.57 -0.02 7.51
CA GLY A 159 4.06 1.26 8.01
C GLY A 159 3.19 1.99 6.99
N LEU A 160 3.62 2.07 5.73
CA LEU A 160 2.84 2.62 4.62
C LEU A 160 1.56 1.82 4.38
N ILE A 161 1.63 0.48 4.33
CA ILE A 161 0.44 -0.37 4.13
C ILE A 161 -0.59 -0.16 5.23
N ASN A 162 -0.15 -0.12 6.49
CA ASN A 162 -1.03 0.14 7.62
C ASN A 162 -1.66 1.54 7.55
N TYR A 163 -0.88 2.55 7.22
CA TYR A 163 -1.38 3.92 7.03
C TYR A 163 -2.49 3.97 5.98
N VAL A 164 -2.25 3.39 4.79
CA VAL A 164 -3.25 3.38 3.71
C VAL A 164 -4.49 2.59 4.13
N SER A 165 -4.32 1.45 4.81
CA SER A 165 -5.44 0.68 5.36
C SER A 165 -6.30 1.49 6.33
N ASP A 166 -5.68 2.26 7.22
CA ASP A 166 -6.38 3.09 8.20
C ASP A 166 -7.14 4.26 7.53
N GLU A 167 -6.51 4.90 6.54
CA GLU A 167 -7.13 5.98 5.76
C GLU A 167 -8.33 5.47 4.95
N ILE A 168 -8.20 4.30 4.32
CA ILE A 168 -9.31 3.67 3.59
C ILE A 168 -10.46 3.37 4.54
N THR A 169 -10.17 2.78 5.70
CA THR A 169 -11.19 2.42 6.69
C THR A 169 -11.92 3.67 7.19
N SER A 170 -11.17 4.75 7.45
CA SER A 170 -11.71 6.04 7.88
C SER A 170 -12.59 6.68 6.79
N GLY A 171 -12.13 6.69 5.54
CA GLY A 171 -12.90 7.19 4.40
C GLY A 171 -14.21 6.42 4.19
N LEU A 172 -14.19 5.08 4.29
CA LEU A 172 -15.42 4.28 4.21
C LEU A 172 -16.40 4.57 5.35
N TYR A 173 -15.90 4.88 6.55
CA TYR A 173 -16.75 5.30 7.66
C TYR A 173 -17.42 6.66 7.41
N GLU A 174 -16.71 7.62 6.81
CA GLU A 174 -17.29 8.91 6.41
C GLU A 174 -18.35 8.76 5.32
N VAL A 175 -18.08 7.89 4.33
CA VAL A 175 -19.07 7.52 3.31
C VAL A 175 -20.32 6.98 3.96
N TYR A 176 -20.17 5.99 4.85
CA TYR A 176 -21.28 5.37 5.55
C TYR A 176 -22.13 6.42 6.28
N ARG A 177 -21.51 7.30 7.06
CA ARG A 177 -22.22 8.37 7.78
C ARG A 177 -23.00 9.27 6.84
N THR A 178 -22.40 9.64 5.72
CA THR A 178 -23.05 10.48 4.71
C THR A 178 -24.28 9.79 4.12
N PHE A 179 -24.17 8.50 3.78
CA PHE A 179 -25.31 7.73 3.26
C PHE A 179 -26.40 7.53 4.30
N SER A 180 -26.03 7.32 5.57
CA SER A 180 -27.00 7.23 6.68
C SER A 180 -27.73 8.54 6.94
N ASP A 181 -27.05 9.69 6.82
CA ASP A 181 -27.64 11.02 7.11
C ASP A 181 -28.60 11.52 6.00
N ILE A 182 -28.48 10.99 4.78
CA ILE A 182 -29.30 11.39 3.61
C ILE A 182 -30.55 10.49 3.43
N ASN A 183 -30.59 9.34 4.10
CA ASN A 183 -31.72 8.40 4.12
C ASN A 183 -32.75 8.72 5.20
#